data_AF-A0A0H4PBP9-F1
#
_entry.id   AF-A0A0H4PBP9-F1
#
_cell.length_a   1.000
_cell.length_b   1.000
_cell.length_c   1.000
_cell.angle_alpha   90.00
_cell.angle_beta   90.00
_cell.angle_gamma   90.00
#
_symmetry.space_group_name_H-M   'P 1'
#
loop_
_entity.id
_entity.type
_entity.pdbx_description
1 polymer ?
#
loop_
_entity_poly.entity_id
_entity_poly.type
_entity_poly.pdbx_seq_one_letter_code
_entity_poly.pdbx_strand_id
1 'polypeptide(L)'
;MQVERRNVIVFGCCAELKDMGHKLVCLECYRVENLGSDLTNLKIGDCPECNNDMTLLNHRFRPPKKTDKKNWDLVRFLVSEGFPFQQIIQEGKSDSYVEWPKTIKEAQEFVIKYKDQRISNKQCKT
;
A
#
# COMPACT_ATOMS: atom_id res chain seq x y z
N MET A 1 -17.16 33.65 3.76
CA MET A 1 -17.47 32.23 3.98
C MET A 1 -17.56 31.57 2.63
N GLN A 2 -16.48 30.95 2.16
CA GLN A 2 -16.47 30.22 0.90
C GLN A 2 -16.19 28.76 1.20
N VAL A 3 -17.18 27.92 0.89
CA VAL A 3 -17.18 26.46 1.07
C VAL A 3 -17.15 25.90 -0.34
N GLU A 4 -15.96 25.53 -0.82
CA GLU A 4 -15.71 25.10 -2.20
C GLU A 4 -14.32 24.43 -2.17
N ARG A 5 -14.04 23.21 -2.66
CA ARG A 5 -14.66 22.33 -3.64
C ARG A 5 -14.38 20.88 -3.25
N ARG A 6 -15.35 19.99 -3.46
CA ARG A 6 -15.18 18.54 -3.32
C ARG A 6 -14.26 18.06 -4.44
N ASN A 7 -13.07 17.60 -4.07
CA ASN A 7 -12.13 17.00 -5.00
C ASN A 7 -12.60 15.57 -5.31
N VAL A 8 -13.28 15.39 -6.44
CA VAL A 8 -13.63 14.07 -6.97
C VAL A 8 -12.42 13.60 -7.77
N ILE A 9 -11.67 12.66 -7.20
CA ILE A 9 -10.51 12.05 -7.85
C ILE A 9 -11.03 11.11 -8.95
N VAL A 10 -10.94 11.55 -10.20
CA VAL A 10 -11.16 10.69 -11.37
C VAL A 10 -9.91 9.82 -11.53
N PHE A 11 -10.01 8.55 -11.14
CA PHE A 11 -8.98 7.53 -11.39
C PHE A 11 -8.92 7.22 -12.89
N GLY A 12 -8.16 8.03 -13.63
CA GLY A 12 -7.81 7.81 -15.03
C GLY A 12 -6.37 7.36 -15.19
N CYS A 13 -6.07 6.11 -14.88
CA CYS A 13 -4.92 5.39 -15.45
C CYS A 13 -5.18 3.88 -15.34
N CYS A 14 -5.26 3.21 -16.49
CA CYS A 14 -5.57 1.78 -16.65
C CYS A 14 -4.62 0.87 -15.86
N ALA A 15 -4.92 0.61 -14.60
CA ALA A 15 -4.68 -0.67 -13.99
C ALA A 15 -6.06 -1.30 -13.80
N GLU A 16 -6.31 -2.38 -14.52
CA GLU A 16 -7.51 -3.19 -14.39
C GLU A 16 -7.58 -3.68 -12.93
N LEU A 17 -8.31 -2.95 -12.09
CA LEU A 17 -8.58 -3.25 -10.68
C LEU A 17 -9.55 -4.43 -10.63
N LYS A 18 -9.05 -5.62 -11.02
CA LYS A 18 -9.79 -6.88 -10.93
C LYS A 18 -10.02 -7.20 -9.45
N ASP A 19 -11.26 -7.03 -9.00
CA ASP A 19 -11.97 -7.77 -7.94
C ASP A 19 -11.11 -8.44 -6.87
N MET A 20 -10.23 -7.69 -6.21
CA MET A 20 -9.46 -8.19 -5.09
C MET A 20 -9.48 -7.14 -3.98
N GLY A 21 -10.19 -7.44 -2.89
CA GLY A 21 -10.48 -6.49 -1.82
C GLY A 21 -9.23 -5.78 -1.30
N HIS A 22 -9.18 -4.47 -1.46
CA HIS A 22 -8.06 -3.65 -1.01
C HIS A 22 -8.15 -3.38 0.50
N LYS A 23 -7.07 -2.91 1.10
CA LYS A 23 -7.06 -2.52 2.51
C LYS A 23 -6.54 -1.12 2.65
N LEU A 24 -7.24 -0.26 3.37
CA LEU A 24 -6.70 1.03 3.81
C LEU A 24 -6.01 0.83 5.14
N VAL A 25 -4.74 1.20 5.20
CA VAL A 25 -3.90 0.98 6.38
C VAL A 25 -3.29 2.30 6.81
N CYS A 26 -3.51 2.67 8.07
CA CYS A 26 -2.77 3.76 8.69
C CYS A 26 -1.48 3.20 9.31
N LEU A 27 -0.33 3.68 8.85
CA LEU A 27 0.98 3.23 9.31
C LEU A 27 1.37 3.82 10.68
N GLU A 28 0.63 4.80 11.19
CA GLU A 28 0.92 5.45 12.49
C GLU A 28 0.13 4.78 13.63
N CYS A 29 -1.18 4.52 13.45
CA CYS A 29 -2.00 3.87 14.47
C CYS A 29 -2.27 2.37 14.22
N TYR A 30 -1.69 1.80 13.16
CA TYR A 30 -1.84 0.38 12.77
C TYR A 30 -3.30 -0.03 12.55
N ARG A 31 -4.15 0.94 12.20
CA ARG A 31 -5.55 0.71 11.87
C ARG A 31 -5.65 0.18 10.45
N VAL A 32 -6.49 -0.83 10.27
CA VAL A 32 -6.70 -1.52 9.02
C VAL A 32 -8.19 -1.52 8.74
N GLU A 33 -8.57 -0.91 7.63
CA GLU A 33 -9.92 -0.91 7.10
C GLU A 33 -9.95 -1.78 5.85
N ASN A 34 -10.83 -2.78 5.83
CA ASN A 34 -11.00 -3.61 4.65
C ASN A 34 -11.93 -2.87 3.69
N LEU A 35 -11.45 -2.62 2.48
CA LEU A 35 -12.25 -2.06 1.41
C LEU A 35 -12.82 -3.20 0.57
N GLY A 36 -14.10 -3.06 0.22
CA GLY A 36 -14.73 -3.93 -0.75
C GLY A 36 -14.21 -3.70 -2.18
N SER A 37 -14.90 -4.30 -3.14
CA SER A 37 -14.60 -4.15 -4.57
C SER A 37 -15.11 -2.82 -5.15
N ASP A 38 -15.98 -2.11 -4.43
CA ASP A 38 -16.61 -0.85 -4.88
C ASP A 38 -15.65 0.34 -4.72
N LEU A 39 -14.68 0.44 -5.62
CA LEU A 39 -13.66 1.50 -5.61
C LEU A 39 -14.15 2.81 -6.29
N THR A 40 -15.34 2.82 -6.89
CA THR A 40 -15.90 3.96 -7.64
C THR A 40 -16.11 5.21 -6.77
N ASN A 41 -16.26 5.07 -5.45
CA ASN A 41 -16.41 6.19 -4.51
C ASN A 41 -15.41 6.13 -3.36
N LEU A 42 -14.23 5.54 -3.59
CA LEU A 42 -13.24 5.37 -2.54
C LEU A 42 -12.68 6.72 -2.09
N LYS A 43 -13.06 7.15 -0.88
CA LYS A 43 -12.43 8.29 -0.22
C LYS A 43 -11.21 7.79 0.54
N ILE A 44 -10.05 7.88 -0.10
CA ILE A 44 -8.77 7.79 0.61
C ILE A 44 -8.66 9.10 1.39
N GLY A 45 -8.89 9.02 2.70
CA GLY A 45 -8.84 10.18 3.59
C GLY A 45 -7.97 9.91 4.80
N ASP A 46 -8.04 10.83 5.75
CA ASP A 46 -7.31 10.74 7.00
C ASP A 46 -7.87 9.64 7.90
N CYS A 47 -6.99 9.01 8.68
CA CYS A 47 -7.41 8.03 9.67
C CYS A 47 -8.30 8.70 10.73
N PRO A 48 -9.49 8.16 11.05
CA PRO A 48 -10.40 8.76 12.03
C PRO A 48 -9.84 8.80 13.47
N GLU A 49 -8.78 8.05 13.78
CA GLU A 49 -8.19 8.01 15.13
C GLU A 49 -6.99 8.95 15.30
N CYS A 50 -6.18 9.14 14.26
CA CYS A 50 -4.94 9.90 14.36
C CYS A 50 -4.80 11.00 13.31
N ASN A 51 -5.79 11.16 12.43
CA ASN A 51 -5.82 12.14 11.35
C ASN A 51 -4.58 12.13 10.44
N ASN A 52 -3.92 10.97 10.32
CA ASN A 52 -2.80 10.74 9.41
C ASN A 52 -3.27 10.08 8.12
N ASP A 53 -2.48 10.25 7.06
CA ASP A 53 -2.73 9.63 5.76
C ASP A 53 -2.88 8.11 5.85
N MET A 54 -3.91 7.59 5.19
CA MET A 54 -4.10 6.15 5.02
C MET A 54 -3.50 5.68 3.70
N THR A 55 -2.77 4.58 3.75
CA THR A 55 -2.16 3.97 2.57
C THR A 55 -3.02 2.82 2.06
N LEU A 56 -3.32 2.83 0.76
CA LEU A 56 -3.99 1.73 0.10
C LEU A 56 -3.00 0.57 -0.13
N LEU A 57 -3.29 -0.59 0.45
CA LEU A 57 -2.53 -1.82 0.29
C LEU A 57 -3.35 -2.88 -0.42
N ASN A 58 -2.65 -3.83 -1.02
CA ASN A 58 -3.26 -4.90 -1.79
C ASN A 58 -3.92 -5.96 -0.90
N HIS A 59 -4.83 -6.75 -1.45
CA HIS A 59 -5.55 -7.83 -0.77
C HIS A 59 -4.62 -8.87 -0.10
N ARG A 60 -3.44 -9.12 -0.67
CA ARG A 60 -2.45 -10.07 -0.14
C ARG A 60 -1.77 -9.59 1.13
N PHE A 61 -1.85 -8.29 1.43
CA PHE A 61 -1.32 -7.76 2.68
C PHE A 61 -2.07 -8.40 3.85
N ARG A 62 -1.32 -9.12 4.67
CA ARG A 62 -1.78 -9.68 5.94
C ARG A 62 -1.30 -8.74 7.05
N PRO A 63 -2.21 -7.95 7.64
CA PRO A 63 -1.81 -7.01 8.66
C PRO A 63 -1.23 -7.76 9.88
N PRO A 64 -0.05 -7.34 10.39
CA PRO A 64 0.49 -7.88 11.62
C PRO A 64 -0.35 -7.42 12.82
N LYS A 65 -0.15 -8.04 14.00
CA LYS A 65 -0.86 -7.61 15.20
C LYS A 65 -0.43 -6.19 15.57
N LYS A 66 -1.36 -5.39 16.11
CA LYS A 66 -1.07 -3.99 16.54
C LYS A 66 0.08 -3.90 17.57
N THR A 67 0.29 -4.94 18.36
CA THR A 67 1.38 -5.02 19.36
C THR A 67 2.76 -5.23 18.74
N ASP A 68 2.83 -5.77 17.52
CA ASP A 68 4.07 -6.19 16.88
C ASP A 68 4.74 -5.03 16.14
N LYS A 69 5.24 -4.03 16.89
CA LYS A 69 5.87 -2.83 16.33
C LYS A 69 6.99 -3.14 15.34
N LYS A 70 7.81 -4.15 15.63
CA LYS A 70 8.91 -4.59 14.73
C LYS A 70 8.43 -4.97 13.32
N ASN A 71 7.28 -5.62 13.22
CA ASN A 71 6.71 -6.00 11.93
C ASN A 71 6.11 -4.79 11.21
N TRP A 72 5.50 -3.87 11.98
CA TRP A 72 5.00 -2.61 11.43
C TRP A 72 6.10 -1.69 10.92
N ASP A 73 7.24 -1.61 11.60
CA ASP A 73 8.43 -0.89 11.13
C ASP A 73 8.91 -1.44 9.78
N LEU A 74 8.92 -2.76 9.60
CA LEU A 74 9.25 -3.40 8.32
C LEU A 74 8.24 -3.04 7.22
N VAL A 75 6.94 -3.10 7.54
CA VAL A 75 5.87 -2.71 6.61
C VAL A 75 6.03 -1.26 6.19
N ARG A 76 6.26 -0.35 7.15
CA ARG A 76 6.47 1.09 6.91
C ARG A 76 7.66 1.33 6.01
N PHE A 77 8.77 0.63 6.25
CA PHE A 77 9.97 0.70 5.42
C PHE A 77 9.69 0.26 3.97
N LEU A 78 9.06 -0.90 3.77
CA LEU A 78 8.75 -1.41 2.42
C LEU A 78 7.81 -0.48 1.65
N VAL A 79 6.75 -0.02 2.31
CA VAL A 79 5.77 0.89 1.70
C VAL A 79 6.44 2.22 1.34
N SER A 80 7.28 2.76 2.21
CA SER A 80 8.06 3.98 1.95
C SER A 80 8.99 3.84 0.75
N GLU A 81 9.53 2.64 0.52
CA GLU A 81 10.41 2.35 -0.62
C GLU A 81 9.66 2.06 -1.94
N GLY A 82 8.33 2.09 -1.93
CA GLY A 82 7.49 1.86 -3.11
C GLY A 82 7.04 0.40 -3.29
N PHE A 83 6.98 -0.39 -2.21
CA PHE A 83 6.56 -1.78 -2.22
C PHE A 83 5.29 -2.01 -1.37
N PRO A 84 4.09 -1.69 -1.89
CA PRO A 84 2.82 -1.85 -1.18
C PRO A 84 2.27 -3.29 -1.21
N PHE A 85 3.13 -4.29 -1.00
CA PHE A 85 2.77 -5.72 -1.03
C PHE A 85 2.11 -6.18 -2.35
N GLN A 86 2.61 -5.63 -3.45
CA GLN A 86 2.24 -6.03 -4.81
C GLN A 86 2.80 -7.41 -5.19
N GLN A 87 2.40 -7.94 -6.34
CA GLN A 87 3.00 -9.16 -6.87
C GLN A 87 4.36 -8.82 -7.49
N ILE A 88 5.42 -9.46 -7.00
CA ILE A 88 6.80 -9.29 -7.49
C ILE A 88 7.23 -10.61 -8.12
N ILE A 89 7.75 -10.52 -9.34
CA ILE A 89 8.18 -11.68 -10.13
C ILE A 89 9.68 -11.86 -9.96
N GLN A 90 10.12 -13.09 -9.71
CA GLN A 90 11.54 -13.42 -9.65
C GLN A 90 12.13 -13.50 -11.08
N GLU A 91 13.24 -12.81 -11.33
CA GLU A 91 13.96 -12.94 -12.61
C GLU A 91 14.32 -14.41 -12.88
N GLY A 92 13.91 -14.91 -14.05
CA GLY A 92 14.21 -16.27 -14.51
C GLY A 92 13.16 -17.33 -14.16
N LYS A 93 12.07 -17.00 -13.44
CA LYS A 93 10.94 -17.92 -13.21
C LYS A 93 9.61 -17.20 -13.33
N SER A 94 8.89 -17.48 -14.42
CA SER A 94 7.60 -16.86 -14.75
C SER A 94 6.47 -17.12 -13.74
N ASP A 95 6.55 -18.19 -12.93
CA ASP A 95 5.52 -18.58 -11.95
C ASP A 95 5.98 -18.60 -10.49
N SER A 96 7.18 -18.09 -10.18
CA SER A 96 7.69 -18.09 -8.81
C SER A 96 7.44 -16.76 -8.11
N TYR A 97 6.56 -16.78 -7.11
CA TYR A 97 6.34 -15.66 -6.21
C TYR A 97 7.54 -15.47 -5.28
N VAL A 98 7.95 -14.21 -5.11
CA VAL A 98 9.01 -13.88 -4.15
C VAL A 98 8.42 -13.86 -2.73
N GLU A 99 9.13 -14.49 -1.79
CA GLU A 99 8.80 -14.38 -0.38
C GLU A 99 9.11 -12.97 0.14
N TRP A 100 8.18 -12.39 0.90
CA TRP A 100 8.39 -11.10 1.54
C TRP A 100 9.40 -11.21 2.69
N PRO A 101 10.32 -10.22 2.83
CA PRO A 101 11.29 -10.20 3.90
C PRO A 101 10.61 -10.15 5.27
N LYS A 102 11.21 -10.82 6.26
CA LYS A 102 10.70 -10.87 7.65
C LYS A 102 11.50 -9.96 8.59
N THR A 103 12.67 -9.52 8.15
CA THR A 103 13.56 -8.63 8.91
C THR A 103 13.89 -7.37 8.11
N ILE A 104 14.24 -6.28 8.83
CA ILE A 104 14.60 -5.01 8.20
C ILE A 104 15.84 -5.16 7.30
N LYS A 105 16.80 -5.98 7.71
CA LYS A 105 18.02 -6.25 6.93
C LYS A 105 17.69 -6.90 5.58
N GLU A 106 16.88 -7.95 5.61
CA GLU A 106 16.39 -8.59 4.37
C GLU A 106 15.56 -7.61 3.53
N ALA A 107 14.78 -6.74 4.16
CA ALA A 107 13.99 -5.73 3.46
C ALA A 107 14.86 -4.74 2.70
N GLN A 108 16.00 -4.32 3.26
CA GLN A 108 16.97 -3.46 2.55
C GLN A 108 17.53 -4.16 1.31
N GLU A 109 17.95 -5.42 1.45
CA GLU A 109 18.45 -6.22 0.32
C GLU A 109 17.38 -6.43 -0.75
N PHE A 110 16.14 -6.68 -0.32
CA PHE A 110 14.97 -6.85 -1.18
C PHE A 110 14.70 -5.59 -2.02
N VAL A 111 14.71 -4.42 -1.38
CA VAL A 111 14.46 -3.12 -2.00
C VAL A 111 15.52 -2.77 -3.05
N ILE A 112 16.76 -3.19 -2.83
CA ILE A 112 17.85 -3.05 -3.81
C ILE A 112 17.67 -4.03 -4.98
N LYS A 113 17.36 -5.29 -4.67
CA LYS A 113 17.21 -6.36 -5.65
C LYS A 113 16.05 -6.14 -6.62
N TYR A 114 14.90 -5.69 -6.12
CA TYR A 114 13.67 -5.51 -6.91
C TYR A 114 13.36 -4.05 -7.23
N LYS A 115 14.37 -3.18 -7.23
CA LYS A 115 14.21 -1.74 -7.44
C LYS A 115 13.43 -1.38 -8.71
N ASP A 116 13.54 -2.18 -9.76
CA ASP A 116 12.90 -1.94 -11.06
C ASP A 116 11.40 -2.24 -11.03
N GLN A 117 10.93 -3.00 -10.03
CA GLN A 117 9.52 -3.33 -9.82
C GLN A 117 8.84 -2.42 -8.77
N ARG A 118 9.49 -1.33 -8.32
CA ARG A 118 8.88 -0.37 -7.39
C ARG A 118 7.64 0.27 -8.03
N ILE A 119 6.52 0.29 -7.31
CA ILE A 119 5.40 1.15 -7.68
C ILE A 119 5.78 2.54 -7.20
N SER A 120 6.09 3.43 -8.13
CA SER A 120 6.13 4.84 -7.79
C SER A 120 4.71 5.29 -7.46
N ASN A 121 4.39 5.45 -6.17
CA ASN A 121 3.28 6.30 -5.74
C ASN A 121 3.64 7.76 -6.06
N LYS A 122 3.78 8.08 -7.36
CA LYS A 122 3.55 9.44 -7.80
C LYS A 122 2.05 9.63 -7.65
N GLN A 123 1.63 10.15 -6.48
CA GLN A 123 0.52 11.07 -6.52
C GLN A 123 0.92 12.10 -7.57
N CYS A 124 0.31 12.06 -8.75
CA CYS A 124 0.45 13.12 -9.73
C CYS A 124 -0.15 14.36 -9.09
N LYS A 125 0.66 15.11 -8.34
CA LYS A 125 0.35 16.49 -7.98
C LYS A 125 0.27 17.25 -9.30
N THR A 126 -0.92 17.65 -9.67
CA THR A 126 -1.16 18.73 -10.64
C THR A 126 -1.82 19.86 -9.87
#